data_AF-A0A841NH46-F1
#
_entry.id   AF-A0A841NH46-F1
#
_cell.length_a   1.000
_cell.length_b   1.000
_cell.length_c   1.000
_cell.angle_alpha   90.00
_cell.angle_beta   90.00
_cell.angle_gamma   90.00
#
_symmetry.space_group_name_H-M   'P 1'
#
loop_
_entity.id
_entity.type
_entity.pdbx_description
1 polymer ?
#
loop_
_entity_poly.entity_id
_entity_poly.type
_entity_poly.pdbx_seq_one_letter_code
_entity_poly.pdbx_strand_id
1 'polypeptide(L)'
;MAKNLLIIDNENLDETIEELHKQARKKSIALNCYPLYIGLPDGNDVVDDNGKIDLKLVRKKFEENYGETRFHMVASDFALNDEIVDGIDIIKQFNNISNTLKAKKILYSSELEEIVQGYLNDHKKSKKNFDEAWDKFKTLIKIDIVDFAKREEVESKIISYIEKVVDDNNDFIIDNLLANGDLEFNGSMDIYRGYSLKEIADKIKDNDEQANAFKIKLIELAIAELIELKDV
;
A
#
# COMPACT_ATOMS: atom_id res chain seq x y z
N MET A 1 -10.36 13.84 2.78
CA MET A 1 -9.15 13.30 3.43
C MET A 1 -8.03 13.24 2.40
N ALA A 2 -6.77 13.42 2.79
CA ALA A 2 -5.66 13.28 1.86
C ALA A 2 -5.41 11.79 1.55
N LYS A 3 -5.24 11.45 0.27
CA LYS A 3 -4.92 10.11 -0.18
C LYS A 3 -3.42 9.93 -0.15
N ASN A 4 -2.94 8.88 0.50
CA ASN A 4 -1.52 8.54 0.57
C ASN A 4 -1.16 7.52 -0.51
N LEU A 5 -0.15 7.84 -1.31
CA LEU A 5 0.40 7.03 -2.39
C LEU A 5 1.86 6.68 -2.06
N LEU A 6 2.16 5.38 -2.02
CA LEU A 6 3.54 4.89 -2.02
C LEU A 6 3.99 4.71 -3.46
N ILE A 7 5.14 5.27 -3.83
CA ILE A 7 5.76 5.10 -5.16
C ILE A 7 7.12 4.44 -4.97
N ILE A 8 7.34 3.31 -5.64
CA ILE A 8 8.54 2.50 -5.50
C ILE A 8 9.28 2.52 -6.84
N ASP A 9 10.51 3.01 -6.83
CA ASP A 9 11.32 3.18 -8.04
C ASP A 9 12.81 3.14 -7.71
N ASN A 10 13.65 2.95 -8.71
CA ASN A 10 15.10 3.05 -8.63
C ASN A 10 15.62 4.39 -9.17
N GLU A 11 14.78 5.18 -9.83
CA GLU A 11 15.09 6.49 -10.38
C GLU A 11 14.60 7.66 -9.51
N ASN A 12 15.03 8.87 -9.86
CA ASN A 12 14.52 10.10 -9.27
C ASN A 12 13.04 10.32 -9.67
N LEU A 13 12.19 10.47 -8.67
CA LEU A 13 10.73 10.63 -8.78
C LEU A 13 10.24 12.09 -8.73
N ASP A 14 11.12 13.09 -8.69
CA ASP A 14 10.75 14.51 -8.52
C ASP A 14 9.74 14.99 -9.57
N GLU A 15 10.01 14.72 -10.86
CA GLU A 15 9.13 15.11 -11.96
C GLU A 15 7.78 14.37 -11.92
N THR A 16 7.81 13.06 -11.65
CA THR A 16 6.62 12.23 -11.49
C THR A 16 5.74 12.73 -10.35
N ILE A 17 6.33 13.07 -9.20
CA ILE A 17 5.62 13.60 -8.03
C ILE A 17 5.03 14.98 -8.33
N GLU A 18 5.76 15.85 -9.04
CA GLU A 18 5.24 17.16 -9.44
C GLU A 18 4.03 17.03 -10.37
N GLU A 19 4.11 16.16 -11.38
CA GLU A 19 3.01 15.94 -12.31
C GLU A 19 1.81 15.26 -11.63
N LEU A 20 2.03 14.30 -10.72
CA LEU A 20 0.98 13.72 -9.88
C LEU A 20 0.24 14.78 -9.06
N HIS A 21 0.97 15.66 -8.37
CA HIS A 21 0.35 16.75 -7.60
C HIS A 21 -0.43 17.70 -8.51
N LYS A 22 0.09 18.03 -9.69
CA LYS A 22 -0.57 18.89 -10.66
C LYS A 22 -1.87 18.26 -11.19
N GLN A 23 -1.86 16.97 -11.51
CA GLN A 23 -3.06 16.25 -11.95
C GLN A 23 -4.08 16.08 -10.81
N ALA A 24 -3.63 15.77 -9.59
CA ALA A 24 -4.49 15.67 -8.41
C ALA A 24 -5.21 16.99 -8.12
N ARG A 25 -4.48 18.12 -8.17
CA ARG A 25 -5.06 19.47 -7.98
C ARG A 25 -6.14 19.80 -9.01
N LYS A 26 -5.93 19.42 -10.29
CA LYS A 26 -6.95 19.60 -11.34
C LYS A 26 -8.25 18.86 -11.05
N LYS A 27 -8.19 17.77 -10.27
CA LYS A 27 -9.35 16.96 -9.86
C LYS A 27 -9.80 17.24 -8.42
N SER A 28 -9.25 18.26 -7.76
CA SER A 28 -9.54 18.57 -6.35
C SER A 28 -9.24 17.40 -5.39
N ILE A 29 -8.25 16.57 -5.71
CA ILE A 29 -7.79 15.46 -4.86
C ILE A 29 -6.63 15.97 -4.01
N ALA A 30 -6.75 15.83 -2.68
CA ALA A 30 -5.62 15.98 -1.78
C ALA A 30 -4.78 14.68 -1.85
N LEU A 31 -3.54 14.78 -2.33
CA LEU A 31 -2.65 13.65 -2.56
C LEU A 31 -1.33 13.89 -1.82
N ASN A 32 -0.90 12.90 -1.05
CA ASN A 32 0.43 12.83 -0.46
C ASN A 32 1.20 11.71 -1.15
N CYS A 33 2.37 12.03 -1.69
CA CYS A 33 3.27 11.07 -2.32
C CYS A 33 4.43 10.71 -1.39
N TYR A 34 4.69 9.42 -1.25
CA TYR A 34 5.75 8.86 -0.43
C TYR A 34 6.67 8.04 -1.34
N PRO A 35 7.82 8.59 -1.79
CA PRO A 35 8.76 7.85 -2.61
C PRO A 35 9.57 6.89 -1.74
N LEU A 36 9.66 5.63 -2.16
CA LEU A 36 10.55 4.60 -1.62
C LEU A 36 11.55 4.19 -2.70
N TYR A 37 12.75 4.73 -2.61
CA TYR A 37 13.84 4.41 -3.54
C TYR A 37 14.45 3.05 -3.23
N ILE A 38 14.51 2.17 -4.23
CA ILE A 38 15.02 0.79 -4.14
C ILE A 38 15.94 0.50 -5.32
N GLY A 39 17.06 -0.19 -5.07
CA GLY A 39 18.02 -0.52 -6.13
C GLY A 39 18.94 0.64 -6.47
N LEU A 40 19.79 0.50 -7.49
CA LEU A 40 20.76 1.53 -7.86
C LEU A 40 20.17 2.50 -8.91
N PRO A 41 20.52 3.81 -8.87
CA PRO A 41 21.52 4.44 -8.00
C PRO A 41 21.03 4.95 -6.64
N ASP A 42 19.72 5.11 -6.43
CA ASP A 42 19.19 5.90 -5.30
C ASP A 42 18.83 5.09 -4.04
N GLY A 43 18.66 3.77 -4.15
CA GLY A 43 18.34 2.81 -3.08
C GLY A 43 19.55 2.08 -2.50
N ASN A 44 20.72 2.74 -2.41
CA ASN A 44 21.98 2.16 -1.90
C ASN A 44 21.90 1.57 -0.47
N ASP A 45 20.90 1.94 0.32
CA ASP A 45 20.69 1.48 1.71
C ASP A 45 19.86 0.19 1.81
N VAL A 46 19.34 -0.32 0.69
CA VAL A 46 18.58 -1.57 0.61
C VAL A 46 19.20 -2.59 -0.33
N VAL A 47 20.46 -2.39 -0.72
CA VAL A 47 21.26 -3.35 -1.49
C VAL A 47 22.30 -4.03 -0.59
N ASP A 48 22.60 -5.28 -0.89
CA ASP A 48 23.62 -6.07 -0.22
C ASP A 48 25.04 -5.75 -0.75
N ASP A 49 26.05 -6.40 -0.19
CA ASP A 49 27.46 -6.23 -0.58
C ASP A 49 27.74 -6.60 -2.06
N ASN A 50 26.81 -7.30 -2.73
CA ASN A 50 26.90 -7.68 -4.14
C ASN A 50 26.10 -6.74 -5.06
N GLY A 51 25.50 -5.67 -4.50
CA GLY A 51 24.65 -4.74 -5.24
C GLY A 51 23.28 -5.32 -5.60
N LYS A 52 22.83 -6.36 -4.89
CA LYS A 52 21.51 -6.99 -5.06
C LYS A 52 20.55 -6.49 -4.00
N ILE A 53 19.26 -6.35 -4.34
CA ILE A 53 18.25 -5.86 -3.40
C ILE A 53 18.05 -6.85 -2.25
N ASP A 54 18.20 -6.39 -1.01
CA ASP A 54 17.86 -7.15 0.20
C ASP A 54 16.44 -6.77 0.68
N LEU A 55 15.50 -7.71 0.50
CA LEU A 55 14.10 -7.55 0.89
C LEU A 55 13.90 -7.27 2.39
N LYS A 56 14.82 -7.71 3.27
CA LYS A 56 14.75 -7.40 4.70
C LYS A 56 15.08 -5.94 4.95
N LEU A 57 16.08 -5.40 4.25
CA LEU A 57 16.44 -3.99 4.34
C LEU A 57 15.33 -3.11 3.76
N VAL A 58 14.74 -3.51 2.63
CA VAL A 58 13.56 -2.84 2.05
C VAL A 58 12.43 -2.74 3.07
N ARG A 59 12.09 -3.86 3.72
CA ARG A 59 11.03 -3.88 4.73
C ARG A 59 11.35 -2.97 5.91
N LYS A 60 12.58 -3.03 6.41
CA LYS A 60 13.03 -2.18 7.52
C LYS A 60 12.94 -0.70 7.16
N LYS A 61 13.43 -0.30 5.98
CA LYS A 61 13.36 1.07 5.47
C LYS A 61 11.91 1.56 5.34
N PHE A 62 11.01 0.71 4.85
CA PHE A 62 9.59 1.03 4.78
C PHE A 62 8.99 1.29 6.17
N GLU A 63 9.26 0.40 7.14
CA GLU A 63 8.76 0.52 8.51
C GLU A 63 9.32 1.78 9.21
N GLU A 64 10.61 2.10 9.01
CA GLU A 64 11.25 3.28 9.58
C GLU A 64 10.74 4.61 8.99
N ASN A 65 10.51 4.67 7.67
CA ASN A 65 10.13 5.90 7.00
C ASN A 65 8.62 6.18 7.05
N TYR A 66 7.80 5.13 7.05
CA TYR A 66 6.36 5.29 6.87
C TYR A 66 5.52 4.70 8.00
N GLY A 67 6.12 3.94 8.94
CA GLY A 67 5.54 3.61 10.24
C GLY A 67 4.09 3.14 10.20
N GLU A 68 3.17 4.02 10.62
CA GLU A 68 1.71 3.82 10.76
C GLU A 68 0.88 4.47 9.62
N THR A 69 1.54 5.00 8.59
CA THR A 69 0.89 5.69 7.48
C THR A 69 0.10 4.70 6.64
N ARG A 70 -1.24 4.80 6.66
CA ARG A 70 -2.09 4.02 5.75
C ARG A 70 -1.95 4.51 4.31
N PHE A 71 -1.70 3.58 3.40
CA PHE A 71 -1.65 3.81 1.97
C PHE A 71 -2.96 3.43 1.30
N HIS A 72 -3.42 4.31 0.41
CA HIS A 72 -4.59 4.07 -0.43
C HIS A 72 -4.19 3.40 -1.74
N MET A 73 -2.94 3.64 -2.14
CA MET A 73 -2.38 3.12 -3.37
C MET A 73 -0.88 2.87 -3.23
N VAL A 74 -0.40 1.81 -3.88
CA VAL A 74 1.02 1.50 -4.07
C VAL A 74 1.27 1.42 -5.57
N ALA A 75 2.24 2.16 -6.06
CA ALA A 75 2.75 2.06 -7.42
C ALA A 75 4.20 1.58 -7.34
N SER A 76 4.56 0.58 -8.14
CA SER A 76 5.95 0.10 -8.21
C SER A 76 6.39 -0.04 -9.65
N ASP A 77 7.60 0.45 -9.94
CA ASP A 77 8.31 0.00 -11.12
C ASP A 77 8.56 -1.50 -11.01
N PHE A 78 8.40 -2.20 -12.12
CA PHE A 78 8.71 -3.61 -12.22
C PHE A 78 10.23 -3.83 -12.27
N ALA A 79 10.96 -2.97 -12.97
CA ALA A 79 12.37 -3.17 -13.33
C ALA A 79 13.31 -2.35 -12.43
N LEU A 80 13.66 -2.89 -11.25
CA LEU A 80 14.40 -2.17 -10.21
C LEU A 80 15.94 -2.31 -10.31
N ASN A 81 16.50 -2.50 -11.51
CA ASN A 81 17.93 -2.76 -11.75
C ASN A 81 18.49 -3.98 -10.99
N ASP A 82 17.65 -5.00 -10.73
CA ASP A 82 18.07 -6.29 -10.17
C ASP A 82 17.55 -7.43 -11.07
N GLU A 83 18.40 -8.43 -11.30
CA GLU A 83 18.08 -9.59 -12.16
C GLU A 83 17.18 -10.63 -11.46
N ILE A 84 17.09 -10.55 -10.14
CA ILE A 84 16.42 -11.53 -9.27
C ILE A 84 15.18 -10.92 -8.63
N VAL A 85 15.28 -9.67 -8.15
CA VAL A 85 14.21 -9.00 -7.41
C VAL A 85 13.50 -8.00 -8.30
N ASP A 86 12.19 -8.18 -8.48
CA ASP A 86 11.33 -7.26 -9.23
C ASP A 86 10.37 -6.48 -8.32
N GLY A 87 9.62 -5.54 -8.91
CA GLY A 87 8.61 -4.77 -8.19
C GLY A 87 7.50 -5.61 -7.52
N ILE A 88 7.21 -6.81 -8.03
CA ILE A 88 6.24 -7.72 -7.39
C ILE A 88 6.82 -8.23 -6.07
N ASP A 89 8.09 -8.61 -6.06
CA ASP A 89 8.77 -9.10 -4.87
C ASP A 89 8.88 -8.05 -3.77
N ILE A 90 9.01 -6.79 -4.15
CA ILE A 90 8.89 -5.66 -3.22
C ILE A 90 7.48 -5.56 -2.66
N ILE A 91 6.44 -5.48 -3.51
CA ILE A 91 5.04 -5.35 -3.06
C ILE A 91 4.66 -6.49 -2.10
N LYS A 92 5.15 -7.71 -2.34
CA LYS A 92 4.92 -8.86 -1.44
C LYS A 92 5.38 -8.61 -0.01
N GLN A 93 6.44 -7.81 0.21
CA GLN A 93 6.92 -7.50 1.55
C GLN A 93 5.88 -6.72 2.36
N PHE A 94 4.96 -6.03 1.68
CA PHE A 94 3.98 -5.13 2.31
C PHE A 94 2.55 -5.69 2.29
N ASN A 95 2.26 -6.79 1.58
CA ASN A 95 0.88 -7.27 1.42
C ASN A 95 0.16 -7.66 2.72
N ASN A 96 0.89 -7.96 3.78
CA ASN A 96 0.33 -8.32 5.09
C ASN A 96 0.59 -7.26 6.16
N ILE A 97 1.03 -6.06 5.76
CA ILE A 97 1.18 -4.93 6.69
C ILE A 97 -0.14 -4.17 6.71
N SER A 98 -0.63 -3.88 7.93
CA SER A 98 -1.87 -3.15 8.23
C SER A 98 -2.12 -1.97 7.29
N ASN A 99 -1.06 -1.21 7.04
CA ASN A 99 -1.06 0.05 6.33
C ASN A 99 -1.21 -0.05 4.81
N THR A 100 -0.86 -1.20 4.22
CA THR A 100 -0.81 -1.40 2.75
C THR A 100 -1.76 -2.49 2.28
N LEU A 101 -2.31 -3.30 3.20
CA LEU A 101 -3.14 -4.46 2.85
C LEU A 101 -4.43 -4.09 2.07
N LYS A 102 -4.97 -2.88 2.19
CA LYS A 102 -6.13 -2.40 1.39
C LYS A 102 -5.75 -1.47 0.24
N ALA A 103 -4.46 -1.18 0.09
CA ALA A 103 -4.00 -0.30 -0.97
C ALA A 103 -4.20 -0.99 -2.33
N LYS A 104 -4.77 -0.25 -3.28
CA LYS A 104 -4.77 -0.66 -4.69
C LYS A 104 -3.32 -0.67 -5.17
N LYS A 105 -2.91 -1.70 -5.93
CA LYS A 105 -1.54 -1.77 -6.44
C LYS A 105 -1.48 -1.65 -7.95
N ILE A 106 -0.58 -0.83 -8.45
CA ILE A 106 -0.23 -0.76 -9.87
C ILE A 106 1.24 -1.13 -10.04
N LEU A 107 1.51 -1.91 -11.08
CA LEU A 107 2.86 -2.11 -11.58
C LEU A 107 3.02 -1.25 -12.83
N TYR A 108 4.16 -0.61 -12.97
CA TYR A 108 4.52 0.10 -14.18
C TYR A 108 5.90 -0.31 -14.65
N SER A 109 6.18 -0.13 -15.94
CA SER A 109 7.51 -0.39 -16.50
C SER A 109 7.64 0.26 -17.87
N SER A 110 8.87 0.65 -18.23
CA SER A 110 9.25 0.98 -19.61
C SER A 110 9.33 -0.28 -20.49
N GLU A 111 9.55 -1.46 -19.90
CA GLU A 111 9.78 -2.74 -20.60
C GLU A 111 8.55 -3.66 -20.54
N LEU A 112 7.36 -3.11 -20.27
CA LEU A 112 6.14 -3.88 -20.01
C LEU A 112 5.83 -4.88 -21.13
N GLU A 113 5.99 -4.49 -22.39
CA GLU A 113 5.75 -5.37 -23.54
C GLU A 113 6.70 -6.56 -23.55
N GLU A 114 7.98 -6.37 -23.19
CA GLU A 114 8.98 -7.43 -23.12
C GLU A 114 8.72 -8.39 -21.96
N ILE A 115 8.35 -7.85 -20.79
CA ILE A 115 7.97 -8.64 -19.60
C ILE A 115 6.76 -9.53 -19.91
N VAL A 116 5.70 -8.96 -20.49
CA VAL A 116 4.49 -9.70 -20.86
C VAL A 116 4.80 -10.74 -21.93
N GLN A 117 5.61 -10.40 -22.94
CA GLN A 117 6.07 -11.37 -23.93
C GLN A 117 6.92 -12.47 -23.31
N GLY A 118 7.75 -12.18 -22.30
CA GLY A 118 8.50 -13.15 -21.52
C GLY A 118 7.59 -14.21 -20.90
N TYR A 119 6.59 -13.78 -20.13
CA TYR A 119 5.58 -14.69 -19.55
C TYR A 119 4.82 -15.49 -20.62
N LEU A 120 4.54 -14.87 -21.77
CA LEU A 120 3.89 -15.55 -22.89
C LEU A 120 4.83 -16.47 -23.69
N ASN A 121 6.14 -16.29 -23.63
CA ASN A 121 7.08 -17.15 -24.36
C ASN A 121 7.51 -18.35 -23.51
N ASP A 122 7.54 -18.21 -22.19
CA ASP A 122 7.83 -19.30 -21.28
C ASP A 122 6.79 -20.43 -21.38
N HIS A 123 5.50 -20.11 -21.51
CA HIS A 123 4.44 -21.13 -21.66
C HIS A 123 4.57 -21.98 -22.94
N LYS A 124 5.28 -21.51 -23.96
CA LYS A 124 5.43 -22.22 -25.25
C LYS A 124 6.53 -23.26 -25.25
N LYS A 125 7.43 -23.23 -24.26
CA LYS A 125 8.65 -24.05 -24.26
C LYS A 125 8.49 -25.42 -23.59
N SER A 126 7.63 -25.56 -22.56
CA SER A 126 7.33 -26.86 -21.93
C SER A 126 6.10 -26.81 -20.99
N LYS A 127 5.55 -27.97 -20.62
CA LYS A 127 4.48 -28.07 -19.60
C LYS A 127 4.93 -27.61 -18.20
N LYS A 128 6.21 -27.80 -17.85
CA LYS A 128 6.80 -27.30 -16.59
C LYS A 128 6.80 -25.77 -16.55
N ASN A 129 7.04 -25.13 -17.69
CA ASN A 129 7.05 -23.68 -17.81
C ASN A 129 5.64 -23.07 -17.77
N PHE A 130 4.61 -23.85 -18.10
CA PHE A 130 3.21 -23.43 -17.92
C PHE A 130 2.86 -23.29 -16.43
N ASP A 131 3.22 -24.27 -15.59
CA ASP A 131 2.93 -24.20 -14.16
C ASP A 131 3.65 -23.02 -13.49
N GLU A 132 4.92 -22.79 -13.85
CA GLU A 132 5.70 -21.64 -13.38
C GLU A 132 5.10 -20.30 -13.84
N ALA A 133 4.72 -20.17 -15.11
CA ALA A 133 4.05 -18.96 -15.62
C ALA A 133 2.68 -18.74 -14.95
N TRP A 134 1.92 -19.82 -14.76
CA TRP A 134 0.61 -19.77 -14.12
C TRP A 134 0.71 -19.35 -12.65
N ASP A 135 1.74 -19.78 -11.93
CA ASP A 135 1.97 -19.36 -10.55
C ASP A 135 2.39 -17.89 -10.46
N LYS A 136 3.12 -17.36 -11.45
CA LYS A 136 3.35 -15.90 -11.56
C LYS A 136 2.03 -15.15 -11.78
N PHE A 137 1.16 -15.61 -12.68
CA PHE A 137 -0.17 -15.02 -12.86
C PHE A 137 -1.04 -15.07 -11.59
N LYS A 138 -1.08 -16.21 -10.89
CA LYS A 138 -1.79 -16.33 -9.61
C LYS A 138 -1.25 -15.33 -8.58
N THR A 139 0.07 -15.12 -8.58
CA THR A 139 0.69 -14.16 -7.67
C THR A 139 0.16 -12.76 -7.94
N LEU A 140 0.09 -12.32 -9.20
CA LEU A 140 -0.48 -11.01 -9.57
C LEU A 140 -1.92 -10.83 -9.11
N ILE A 141 -2.73 -11.88 -9.22
CA ILE A 141 -4.12 -11.87 -8.74
C ILE A 141 -4.16 -11.79 -7.21
N LYS A 142 -3.35 -12.59 -6.51
CA LYS A 142 -3.33 -12.63 -5.03
C LYS A 142 -2.86 -11.32 -4.41
N ILE A 143 -1.93 -10.62 -5.06
CA ILE A 143 -1.43 -9.34 -4.56
C ILE A 143 -2.36 -8.17 -4.88
N ASP A 144 -3.45 -8.40 -5.63
CA ASP A 144 -4.44 -7.40 -6.04
C ASP A 144 -3.84 -6.28 -6.90
N ILE A 145 -3.06 -6.66 -7.93
CA ILE A 145 -2.65 -5.70 -8.96
C ILE A 145 -3.86 -5.30 -9.80
N VAL A 146 -4.17 -4.02 -9.79
CA VAL A 146 -5.35 -3.44 -10.47
C VAL A 146 -5.04 -2.92 -11.87
N ASP A 147 -3.77 -2.70 -12.20
CA ASP A 147 -3.31 -2.28 -13.53
C ASP A 147 -1.82 -2.57 -13.75
N PHE A 148 -1.47 -2.74 -15.02
CA PHE A 148 -0.10 -2.74 -15.53
C PHE A 148 0.05 -1.59 -16.53
N ALA A 149 0.77 -0.54 -16.14
CA ALA A 149 0.89 0.69 -16.92
C ALA A 149 2.25 0.79 -17.61
N LYS A 150 2.29 1.44 -18.77
CA LYS A 150 3.56 1.95 -19.30
C LYS A 150 4.03 3.13 -18.44
N ARG A 151 5.35 3.34 -18.33
CA ARG A 151 5.93 4.40 -17.49
C ARG A 151 5.36 5.78 -17.85
N GLU A 152 5.19 6.08 -19.12
CA GLU A 152 4.63 7.35 -19.61
C GLU A 152 3.14 7.57 -19.33
N GLU A 153 2.41 6.54 -18.88
CA GLU A 153 0.99 6.62 -18.55
C GLU A 153 0.73 6.60 -17.04
N VAL A 154 1.76 6.33 -16.22
CA VAL A 154 1.62 5.95 -14.82
C VAL A 154 0.90 7.01 -13.99
N GLU A 155 1.21 8.29 -14.18
CA GLU A 155 0.62 9.38 -13.40
C GLU A 155 -0.88 9.46 -13.66
N SER A 156 -1.27 9.38 -14.93
CA SER A 156 -2.68 9.44 -15.34
C SER A 156 -3.48 8.26 -14.79
N LYS A 157 -2.88 7.06 -14.80
CA LYS A 157 -3.47 5.85 -14.25
C LYS A 157 -3.63 5.96 -12.75
N ILE A 158 -2.58 6.33 -12.03
CA ILE A 158 -2.59 6.55 -10.57
C ILE A 158 -3.77 7.46 -10.19
N ILE A 159 -3.87 8.64 -10.81
CA ILE A 159 -4.93 9.59 -10.51
C ILE A 159 -6.32 9.02 -10.79
N SER A 160 -6.49 8.25 -11.87
CA SER A 160 -7.77 7.61 -12.19
C SER A 160 -8.19 6.55 -11.16
N TYR A 161 -7.24 5.84 -10.55
CA TYR A 161 -7.52 4.83 -9.53
C TYR A 161 -7.74 5.44 -8.16
N ILE A 162 -6.96 6.47 -7.81
CA ILE A 162 -7.12 7.26 -6.56
C ILE A 162 -8.48 7.94 -6.53
N GLU A 163 -8.94 8.52 -7.64
CA GLU A 163 -10.27 9.12 -7.76
C GLU A 163 -11.40 8.10 -7.47
N LYS A 164 -11.18 6.83 -7.82
CA LYS A 164 -12.10 5.72 -7.55
C LYS A 164 -11.91 5.09 -6.17
N VAL A 165 -10.96 5.56 -5.35
CA VAL A 165 -10.86 5.13 -3.95
C VAL A 165 -11.93 5.89 -3.18
N VAL A 166 -13.11 5.27 -3.08
CA VAL A 166 -14.20 5.72 -2.22
C VAL A 166 -13.69 5.66 -0.78
N ASP A 167 -13.75 6.78 -0.07
CA ASP A 167 -13.57 6.77 1.39
C ASP A 167 -14.75 5.99 1.98
N ASP A 168 -14.49 4.76 2.44
CA ASP A 168 -15.44 4.07 3.31
C ASP A 168 -15.41 4.81 4.66
N ASN A 169 -16.54 4.98 5.35
CA ASN A 169 -16.58 5.61 6.68
C ASN A 169 -15.65 4.86 7.68
N ASN A 170 -15.37 3.59 7.41
CA ASN A 170 -14.40 2.78 8.13
C ASN A 170 -12.97 3.30 8.03
N ASP A 171 -12.60 3.96 6.93
CA ASP A 171 -11.25 4.46 6.70
C ASP A 171 -10.88 5.54 7.71
N PHE A 172 -11.83 6.40 8.08
CA PHE A 172 -11.61 7.44 9.09
C PHE A 172 -11.30 6.86 10.48
N ILE A 173 -12.03 5.80 10.89
CA ILE A 173 -11.80 5.16 12.19
C ILE A 173 -10.45 4.43 12.17
N ILE A 174 -10.15 3.71 11.09
CA ILE A 174 -8.88 2.99 10.92
C ILE A 174 -7.71 3.96 10.95
N ASP A 175 -7.78 5.09 10.25
CA ASP A 175 -6.70 6.07 10.20
C ASP A 175 -6.42 6.68 11.58
N ASN A 176 -7.46 6.97 12.37
CA ASN A 176 -7.29 7.49 13.72
C ASN A 176 -6.72 6.45 14.69
N LEU A 177 -7.10 5.18 14.54
CA LEU A 177 -6.56 4.09 15.35
C LEU A 177 -5.09 3.82 15.02
N LEU A 178 -4.74 3.80 13.73
CA LEU A 178 -3.36 3.63 13.29
C LEU A 178 -2.48 4.79 13.75
N ALA A 179 -2.93 6.04 13.65
CA ALA A 179 -2.16 7.21 14.10
C ALA A 179 -1.90 7.28 15.61
N ASN A 180 -2.56 6.43 16.40
CA ASN A 180 -2.39 6.32 17.84
C ASN A 180 -2.10 4.86 18.23
N GLY A 181 -1.44 4.10 17.34
CA GLY A 181 -1.38 2.64 17.39
C GLY A 181 -0.75 2.07 18.65
N ASP A 182 0.14 2.82 19.28
CA ASP A 182 0.84 2.47 20.53
C ASP A 182 -0.04 2.55 21.80
N LEU A 183 -1.20 3.21 21.74
CA LEU A 183 -2.09 3.33 22.89
C LEU A 183 -2.85 2.02 23.13
N GLU A 184 -2.98 1.63 24.40
CA GLU A 184 -3.81 0.49 24.80
C GLU A 184 -5.28 0.90 24.99
N PHE A 185 -6.19 0.11 24.44
CA PHE A 185 -7.62 0.30 24.64
C PHE A 185 -8.06 -0.25 26.00
N ASN A 186 -8.27 0.67 26.94
CA ASN A 186 -8.76 0.38 28.29
C ASN A 186 -10.27 0.66 28.46
N GLY A 187 -11.02 0.65 27.36
CA GLY A 187 -12.45 0.92 27.36
C GLY A 187 -13.30 -0.11 28.11
N SER A 188 -14.58 0.22 28.28
CA SER A 188 -15.60 -0.67 28.85
C SER A 188 -15.98 -1.84 27.93
N MET A 189 -15.45 -1.88 26.71
CA MET A 189 -15.70 -2.96 25.75
C MET A 189 -14.74 -4.13 25.98
N ASP A 190 -15.27 -5.24 26.50
CA ASP A 190 -14.47 -6.42 26.82
C ASP A 190 -13.84 -7.08 25.58
N ILE A 191 -14.43 -6.91 24.38
CA ILE A 191 -13.99 -7.59 23.15
C ILE A 191 -12.57 -7.21 22.70
N TYR A 192 -12.13 -5.98 22.98
CA TYR A 192 -10.81 -5.45 22.60
C TYR A 192 -10.07 -4.84 23.79
N ARG A 193 -10.49 -5.14 25.02
CA ARG A 193 -9.79 -4.65 26.21
C ARG A 193 -8.35 -5.18 26.22
N GLY A 194 -7.40 -4.27 26.42
CA GLY A 194 -5.96 -4.58 26.47
C GLY A 194 -5.31 -4.78 25.10
N TYR A 195 -6.05 -4.62 24.00
CA TYR A 195 -5.46 -4.55 22.67
C TYR A 195 -4.90 -3.14 22.42
N SER A 196 -3.82 -3.05 21.64
CA SER A 196 -3.38 -1.75 21.14
C SER A 196 -4.32 -1.22 20.05
N LEU A 197 -4.37 0.09 19.84
CA LEU A 197 -5.22 0.67 18.79
C LEU A 197 -4.84 0.16 17.40
N LYS A 198 -3.56 -0.18 17.18
CA LYS A 198 -3.10 -0.84 15.95
C LYS A 198 -3.70 -2.24 15.78
N GLU A 199 -3.68 -3.06 16.83
CA GLU A 199 -4.28 -4.40 16.77
C GLU A 199 -5.80 -4.34 16.56
N ILE A 200 -6.46 -3.32 17.12
CA ILE A 200 -7.87 -3.06 16.86
C ILE A 200 -8.08 -2.66 15.40
N ALA A 201 -7.26 -1.75 14.85
CA ALA A 201 -7.31 -1.32 13.46
C ALA A 201 -7.22 -2.52 12.48
N ASP A 202 -6.36 -3.49 12.79
CA ASP A 202 -6.22 -4.71 12.02
C ASP A 202 -7.48 -5.58 12.04
N LYS A 203 -8.17 -5.67 13.19
CA LYS A 203 -9.40 -6.46 13.33
C LYS A 203 -10.63 -5.81 12.71
N ILE A 204 -10.81 -4.50 12.86
CA ILE A 204 -11.99 -3.82 12.31
C ILE A 204 -12.01 -3.75 10.78
N LYS A 205 -10.87 -4.07 10.16
CA LYS A 205 -10.65 -4.05 8.73
C LYS A 205 -11.48 -5.11 7.98
N ASP A 206 -11.80 -6.22 8.65
CA ASP A 206 -12.52 -7.36 8.07
C ASP A 206 -14.04 -7.15 8.02
N ASN A 207 -14.56 -6.06 8.60
CA ASN A 207 -15.99 -5.72 8.64
C ASN A 207 -16.90 -6.84 9.18
N ASP A 208 -16.38 -7.67 10.09
CA ASP A 208 -17.15 -8.71 10.76
C ASP A 208 -18.14 -8.14 11.81
N GLU A 209 -18.93 -9.02 12.44
CA GLU A 209 -19.91 -8.61 13.45
C GLU A 209 -19.26 -7.91 14.65
N GLN A 210 -18.05 -8.30 15.04
CA GLN A 210 -17.33 -7.70 16.16
C GLN A 210 -16.83 -6.30 15.82
N ALA A 211 -16.33 -6.11 14.59
CA ALA A 211 -15.94 -4.82 14.06
C ALA A 211 -17.11 -3.83 14.04
N ASN A 212 -18.30 -4.28 13.63
CA ASN A 212 -19.48 -3.43 13.60
C ASN A 212 -20.00 -3.10 15.02
N ALA A 213 -20.00 -4.08 15.92
CA ALA A 213 -20.35 -3.83 17.33
C ALA A 213 -19.41 -2.80 17.98
N PHE A 214 -18.10 -2.91 17.71
CA PHE A 214 -17.11 -1.95 18.17
C PHE A 214 -17.39 -0.53 17.66
N LYS A 215 -17.65 -0.38 16.36
CA LYS A 215 -17.95 0.94 15.75
C LYS A 215 -19.20 1.58 16.34
N ILE A 216 -20.28 0.82 16.50
CA ILE A 216 -21.52 1.30 17.14
C ILE A 216 -21.20 1.80 18.54
N LYS A 217 -20.43 1.02 19.31
CA LYS A 217 -20.10 1.40 20.68
C LYS A 217 -19.17 2.61 20.77
N LEU A 218 -18.28 2.79 19.80
CA LEU A 218 -17.41 3.97 19.69
C LEU A 218 -18.26 5.24 19.49
N ILE A 219 -19.31 5.14 18.66
CA ILE A 219 -20.29 6.22 18.47
C ILE A 219 -21.08 6.48 19.76
N GLU A 220 -21.55 5.43 20.45
CA GLU A 220 -22.25 5.58 21.74
C GLU A 220 -21.38 6.28 22.79
N LEU A 221 -20.09 5.92 22.89
CA LEU A 221 -19.14 6.55 23.80
C LEU A 221 -18.89 8.01 23.43
N ALA A 222 -18.72 8.31 22.14
CA ALA A 222 -18.57 9.69 21.68
C ALA A 222 -19.81 10.54 21.97
N ILE A 223 -21.01 9.99 21.83
CA ILE A 223 -22.26 10.68 22.18
C ILE A 223 -22.37 10.90 23.69
N ALA A 224 -22.03 9.89 24.50
CA ALA A 224 -22.03 10.02 25.96
C ALA A 224 -21.10 11.16 26.41
N GLU A 225 -19.87 11.19 25.89
CA GLU A 225 -18.91 12.25 26.15
C GLU A 225 -19.45 13.63 25.72
N LEU A 226 -20.06 13.75 24.53
CA LEU A 226 -20.67 15.00 24.05
C LEU A 226 -21.83 15.49 24.93
N ILE A 227 -22.57 14.58 25.57
CA ILE A 227 -23.64 14.92 26.51
C ILE A 227 -23.04 15.38 27.84
N GLU A 228 -21.99 14.69 28.33
CA GLU A 228 -21.29 15.02 29.56
C GLU A 228 -20.45 16.31 29.45
N LEU A 229 -19.99 16.67 28.25
CA LEU A 229 -19.30 17.93 27.94
C LEU A 229 -20.20 19.17 28.11
N LYS A 230 -21.50 19.01 28.38
CA LYS A 230 -22.36 20.10 28.87
C LYS A 230 -22.14 20.31 30.36
N ASP A 231 -21.01 20.91 30.73
CA ASP A 231 -20.83 21.75 31.93
C ASP A 231 -19.37 22.23 32.05
N VAL A 232 -18.94 23.07 31.10
CA VAL A 232 -17.83 24.03 31.28
C VAL A 232 -18.23 25.40 30.76
#